data_AF-A0AAE9Y6D1-F1
#
_entry.id   AF-A0AAE9Y6D1-F1
#
_cell.length_a   1.000
_cell.length_b   1.000
_cell.length_c   1.000
_cell.angle_alpha   90.00
_cell.angle_beta   90.00
_cell.angle_gamma   90.00
#
_symmetry.space_group_name_H-M   'P 1'
#
loop_
_entity.id
_entity.type
_entity.pdbx_description
1 polymer ?
#
loop_
_entity_poly.entity_id
_entity_poly.type
_entity_poly.pdbx_seq_one_letter_code
_entity_poly.pdbx_strand_id
1 'polypeptide(L)'
;MAASEVDRARAWFAVQAAAGVAWWVGVAVWPALRDATLGGLPAAALAGPDLVLFSGASAAAATGRRWAGWVALAWTAVVTVGLWAHALVTGEAGWGALAMGAALVLTTAAATTLGLGALPRRWFTVGPFSFRPAPARSPRSNLVRSLAQLVVFWTAFFLGLPVVLATVEDRFGLELAALDRRGAQVVGAALLVAFSGLGLWSCLAMSLRGAGTPLPSSTARRLVVVGPYRHVRNPMAVAGVAQSIGVGLLFGSWLVVVCALAGAVVWDQVIRPEEERDLAARFGDDFARYRDAVDCWVPRLSAW
;
A
#
# COMPACT_ATOMS: atom_id res chain seq x y z
N MET A 1 -3.95 18.82 -19.91
CA MET A 1 -3.26 19.32 -18.71
C MET A 1 -3.54 18.34 -17.58
N ALA A 2 -2.50 17.79 -16.95
CA ALA A 2 -2.69 16.88 -15.81
C ALA A 2 -3.31 17.65 -14.64
N ALA A 3 -4.35 17.10 -14.00
CA ALA A 3 -4.97 17.70 -12.82
C ALA A 3 -3.93 17.90 -11.71
N SER A 4 -3.99 19.02 -10.97
CA SER A 4 -3.07 19.25 -9.86
C SER A 4 -3.31 18.24 -8.72
N GLU A 5 -2.35 18.07 -7.81
CA GLU A 5 -2.54 17.22 -6.62
C GLU A 5 -3.74 17.69 -5.77
N VAL A 6 -3.93 19.01 -5.69
CA VAL A 6 -5.07 19.62 -5.00
C VAL A 6 -6.39 19.29 -5.72
N ASP A 7 -6.43 19.30 -7.05
CA ASP A 7 -7.64 18.93 -7.79
C ASP A 7 -8.01 17.47 -7.57
N ARG A 8 -7.03 16.56 -7.50
CA ARG A 8 -7.27 15.15 -7.14
C ARG A 8 -7.80 15.00 -5.71
N ALA A 9 -7.24 15.76 -4.75
CA ALA A 9 -7.74 15.76 -3.38
C ALA A 9 -9.19 16.26 -3.29
N ARG A 10 -9.53 17.32 -4.03
CA ARG A 10 -10.90 17.84 -4.12
C ARG A 10 -11.86 16.84 -4.78
N ALA A 11 -11.41 16.16 -5.84
CA ALA A 11 -12.18 15.11 -6.50
C ALA A 11 -12.46 13.94 -5.55
N TRP A 12 -11.48 13.51 -4.76
CA TRP A 12 -11.69 12.49 -3.70
C TRP A 12 -12.80 12.92 -2.73
N PHE A 13 -12.75 14.15 -2.22
CA PHE A 13 -13.77 14.64 -1.29
C PHE A 13 -15.17 14.72 -1.93
N ALA A 14 -15.26 15.03 -3.23
CA ALA A 14 -16.54 14.99 -3.95
C ALA A 14 -17.09 13.57 -4.04
N VAL A 15 -16.23 12.59 -4.38
CA VAL A 15 -16.59 11.17 -4.43
C VAL A 15 -17.00 10.68 -3.04
N GLN A 16 -16.25 11.01 -2.00
CA GLN A 16 -16.55 10.62 -0.63
C GLN A 16 -17.89 11.19 -0.15
N ALA A 17 -18.19 12.45 -0.44
CA ALA A 17 -19.47 13.05 -0.10
C ALA A 17 -20.64 12.33 -0.77
N ALA A 18 -20.53 12.07 -2.08
CA ALA A 18 -21.55 11.36 -2.84
C ALA A 18 -21.72 9.92 -2.35
N ALA A 19 -20.61 9.22 -2.08
CA ALA A 19 -20.61 7.86 -1.57
C ALA A 19 -21.24 7.77 -0.18
N GLY A 20 -20.94 8.70 0.73
CA GLY A 20 -21.54 8.74 2.06
C GLY A 20 -23.06 8.93 2.03
N VAL A 21 -23.56 9.86 1.21
CA VAL A 21 -25.01 10.05 1.02
C VAL A 21 -25.65 8.82 0.39
N ALA A 22 -25.07 8.28 -0.68
CA ALA A 22 -25.58 7.09 -1.37
C ALA A 22 -25.61 5.88 -0.42
N TRP A 23 -24.60 5.73 0.43
CA TRP A 23 -24.55 4.67 1.42
C TRP A 23 -25.66 4.79 2.46
N TRP A 24 -25.93 5.99 3.01
CA TRP A 24 -27.05 6.18 3.95
C TRP A 24 -28.42 5.90 3.32
N VAL A 25 -28.62 6.29 2.05
CA VAL A 25 -29.81 5.89 1.28
C VAL A 25 -29.88 4.37 1.17
N GLY A 26 -28.77 3.72 0.84
CA GLY A 26 -28.68 2.26 0.81
C GLY A 26 -29.01 1.61 2.15
N VAL A 27 -28.47 2.11 3.27
CA VAL A 27 -28.74 1.61 4.63
C VAL A 27 -30.22 1.73 4.99
N ALA A 28 -30.92 2.75 4.49
CA ALA A 28 -32.35 2.92 4.71
C ALA A 28 -33.19 1.90 3.93
N VAL A 29 -32.76 1.52 2.71
CA VAL A 29 -33.56 0.73 1.77
C VAL A 29 -33.19 -0.76 1.75
N TRP A 30 -31.93 -1.12 2.06
CA TRP A 30 -31.40 -2.47 1.93
C TRP A 30 -30.93 -3.03 3.28
N PRO A 31 -31.73 -3.91 3.93
CA PRO A 31 -31.38 -4.52 5.21
C PRO A 31 -30.03 -5.24 5.17
N ALA A 32 -29.75 -5.99 4.10
CA ALA A 32 -28.47 -6.69 3.94
C ALA A 32 -27.25 -5.74 3.97
N LEU A 33 -27.38 -4.53 3.39
CA LEU A 33 -26.31 -3.54 3.45
C LEU A 33 -26.14 -3.01 4.87
N ARG A 34 -27.25 -2.72 5.57
CA ARG A 34 -27.23 -2.27 6.97
C ARG A 34 -26.58 -3.32 7.87
N ASP A 35 -26.99 -4.57 7.78
CA ASP A 35 -26.46 -5.65 8.62
C ASP A 35 -24.97 -5.86 8.36
N ALA A 36 -24.55 -5.85 7.09
CA ALA A 36 -23.15 -6.03 6.71
C ALA A 36 -22.23 -4.88 7.15
N THR A 37 -22.75 -3.65 7.26
CA THR A 37 -21.91 -2.45 7.45
C THR A 37 -22.11 -1.72 8.79
N LEU A 38 -23.24 -1.94 9.45
CA LEU A 38 -23.55 -1.38 10.78
C LEU A 38 -23.88 -2.44 11.82
N GLY A 39 -24.30 -3.65 11.42
CA GLY A 39 -24.74 -4.67 12.37
C GLY A 39 -25.87 -4.16 13.27
N GLY A 40 -25.75 -4.43 14.57
CA GLY A 40 -26.67 -3.97 15.61
C GLY A 40 -26.57 -2.48 15.99
N LEU A 41 -25.73 -1.67 15.33
CA LEU A 41 -25.57 -0.26 15.68
C LEU A 41 -26.85 0.56 15.38
N PRO A 42 -27.16 1.58 16.22
CA PRO A 42 -28.36 2.40 16.06
C PRO A 42 -28.23 3.36 14.87
N ALA A 43 -28.59 2.90 13.67
CA ALA A 43 -28.46 3.64 12.41
C ALA A 43 -29.06 5.06 12.47
N ALA A 44 -30.24 5.22 13.08
CA ALA A 44 -30.90 6.53 13.20
C ALA A 44 -30.10 7.55 14.01
N ALA A 45 -29.38 7.10 15.05
CA ALA A 45 -28.56 7.98 15.88
C ALA A 45 -27.26 8.40 15.18
N LEU A 46 -26.72 7.54 14.30
CA LEU A 46 -25.48 7.77 13.57
C LEU A 46 -25.69 8.61 12.30
N ALA A 47 -26.87 8.53 11.67
CA ALA A 47 -27.14 9.19 10.39
C ALA A 47 -26.97 10.71 10.42
N GLY A 48 -27.50 11.39 11.44
CA GLY A 48 -27.44 12.85 11.53
C GLY A 48 -26.01 13.38 11.59
N PRO A 49 -25.21 12.98 12.60
CA PRO A 49 -23.82 13.38 12.70
C PRO A 49 -23.00 13.01 11.46
N ASP A 50 -23.21 11.82 10.90
CA ASP A 50 -22.43 11.35 9.76
C ASP A 50 -22.74 12.11 8.46
N LEU A 51 -24.03 12.39 8.18
CA LEU A 51 -24.40 13.20 7.01
C LEU A 51 -23.80 14.62 7.07
N VAL A 52 -23.65 15.20 8.27
CA VAL A 52 -23.08 16.53 8.45
C VAL A 52 -21.55 16.49 8.42
N LEU A 53 -20.95 15.65 9.27
CA LEU A 53 -19.51 15.65 9.57
C LEU A 53 -18.68 14.79 8.61
N PHE A 54 -19.28 13.77 8.00
CA PHE A 54 -18.66 12.99 6.94
C PHE A 54 -19.01 13.57 5.57
N SER A 55 -20.29 13.50 5.18
CA SER A 55 -20.71 13.83 3.81
C SER A 55 -20.72 15.33 3.55
N GLY A 56 -21.29 16.12 4.45
CA GLY A 56 -21.35 17.59 4.35
C GLY A 56 -19.96 18.24 4.42
N ALA A 57 -19.12 17.81 5.36
CA ALA A 57 -17.74 18.28 5.45
C ALA A 57 -16.92 17.91 4.20
N SER A 58 -17.09 16.69 3.67
CA SER A 58 -16.45 16.28 2.42
C SER A 58 -16.93 17.12 1.24
N ALA A 59 -18.23 17.42 1.13
CA ALA A 59 -18.76 18.30 0.08
C ALA A 59 -18.16 19.71 0.18
N ALA A 60 -18.04 20.26 1.39
CA ALA A 60 -17.38 21.55 1.63
C ALA A 60 -15.87 21.52 1.31
N ALA A 61 -15.19 20.41 1.62
CA ALA A 61 -13.77 20.23 1.28
C ALA A 61 -13.55 20.16 -0.25
N ALA A 62 -14.48 19.56 -0.99
CA ALA A 62 -14.45 19.51 -2.45
C ALA A 62 -14.50 20.91 -3.10
N THR A 63 -15.11 21.90 -2.45
CA THR A 63 -15.09 23.31 -2.91
C THR A 63 -13.79 24.05 -2.55
N GLY A 64 -12.80 23.38 -1.94
CA GLY A 64 -11.50 23.96 -1.59
C GLY A 64 -11.39 24.48 -0.15
N ARG A 65 -12.40 24.25 0.72
CA ARG A 65 -12.35 24.69 2.12
C ARG A 65 -11.46 23.77 2.95
N ARG A 66 -10.24 24.22 3.26
CA ARG A 66 -9.23 23.42 3.99
C ARG A 66 -9.70 22.91 5.35
N TRP A 67 -10.37 23.75 6.14
CA TRP A 67 -10.88 23.37 7.46
C TRP A 67 -11.88 22.20 7.38
N ALA A 68 -12.69 22.15 6.31
CA ALA A 68 -13.68 21.10 6.11
C ALA A 68 -13.02 19.74 5.84
N GLY A 69 -11.86 19.72 5.16
CA GLY A 69 -11.06 18.51 4.98
C GLY A 69 -10.57 17.93 6.31
N TRP A 70 -10.17 18.78 7.26
CA TRP A 70 -9.77 18.34 8.60
C TRP A 70 -10.95 17.84 9.45
N VAL A 71 -12.12 18.49 9.33
CA VAL A 71 -13.35 18.01 9.98
C VAL A 71 -13.74 16.65 9.45
N ALA A 72 -13.77 16.48 8.12
CA ALA A 72 -14.06 15.19 7.49
C ALA A 72 -13.07 14.11 7.94
N LEU A 73 -11.77 14.42 8.00
CA LEU A 73 -10.75 13.49 8.48
C LEU A 73 -10.97 13.08 9.94
N ALA A 74 -11.18 14.05 10.84
CA ALA A 74 -11.38 13.79 12.26
C ALA A 74 -12.61 12.89 12.48
N TRP A 75 -13.71 13.19 11.80
CA TRP A 75 -14.91 12.38 11.87
C TRP A 75 -14.72 10.98 11.26
N THR A 76 -14.07 10.87 10.09
CA THR A 76 -13.73 9.59 9.47
C THR A 76 -12.91 8.72 10.43
N ALA A 77 -11.97 9.30 11.17
CA ALA A 77 -11.17 8.60 12.16
C ALA A 77 -12.03 8.09 13.33
N VAL A 78 -12.94 8.91 13.87
CA VAL A 78 -13.87 8.51 14.93
C VAL A 78 -14.75 7.34 14.49
N VAL A 79 -15.37 7.44 13.30
CA VAL A 79 -16.23 6.37 12.77
C VAL A 79 -15.43 5.10 12.51
N THR A 80 -14.23 5.22 11.94
CA THR A 80 -13.34 4.07 11.71
C THR A 80 -13.01 3.37 13.01
N VAL A 81 -12.55 4.10 14.03
CA VAL A 81 -12.21 3.51 15.34
C VAL A 81 -13.45 2.87 15.98
N GLY A 82 -14.61 3.52 15.92
CA GLY A 82 -15.86 2.99 16.46
C GLY A 82 -16.28 1.68 15.78
N LEU A 83 -16.29 1.64 14.45
CA LEU A 83 -16.66 0.44 13.69
C LEU A 83 -15.64 -0.69 13.86
N TRP A 84 -14.34 -0.39 13.86
CA TRP A 84 -13.31 -1.40 14.10
C TRP A 84 -13.41 -1.98 15.51
N ALA A 85 -13.62 -1.15 16.53
CA ALA A 85 -13.83 -1.63 17.89
C ALA A 85 -15.10 -2.49 17.98
N HIS A 86 -16.19 -2.05 17.35
CA HIS A 86 -17.44 -2.82 17.31
C HIS A 86 -17.25 -4.17 16.61
N ALA A 87 -16.61 -4.21 15.43
CA ALA A 87 -16.33 -5.43 14.69
C ALA A 87 -15.38 -6.38 15.47
N LEU A 88 -14.36 -5.84 16.13
CA LEU A 88 -13.46 -6.63 16.98
C LEU A 88 -14.18 -7.24 18.19
N VAL A 89 -15.20 -6.57 18.75
CA VAL A 89 -15.93 -7.04 19.95
C VAL A 89 -17.10 -7.96 19.60
N THR A 90 -17.84 -7.66 18.53
CA THR A 90 -19.08 -8.36 18.19
C THR A 90 -18.93 -9.34 17.03
N GLY A 91 -17.99 -9.09 16.12
CA GLY A 91 -17.90 -9.78 14.83
C GLY A 91 -18.87 -9.25 13.77
N GLU A 92 -19.63 -8.19 14.07
CA GLU A 92 -20.56 -7.56 13.14
C GLU A 92 -19.94 -6.35 12.41
N ALA A 93 -20.64 -5.80 11.42
CA ALA A 93 -20.26 -4.58 10.70
C ALA A 93 -18.88 -4.61 10.00
N GLY A 94 -18.34 -5.80 9.72
CA GLY A 94 -16.99 -5.97 9.16
C GLY A 94 -16.76 -5.22 7.85
N TRP A 95 -17.74 -5.22 6.95
CA TRP A 95 -17.65 -4.47 5.69
C TRP A 95 -17.62 -2.96 5.91
N GLY A 96 -18.35 -2.47 6.91
CA GLY A 96 -18.35 -1.05 7.29
C GLY A 96 -17.01 -0.64 7.88
N ALA A 97 -16.46 -1.45 8.79
CA ALA A 97 -15.14 -1.23 9.36
C ALA A 97 -14.05 -1.18 8.28
N LEU A 98 -14.06 -2.14 7.34
CA LEU A 98 -13.11 -2.18 6.23
C LEU A 98 -13.25 -0.95 5.31
N ALA A 99 -14.47 -0.62 4.88
CA ALA A 99 -14.74 0.53 4.03
C ALA A 99 -14.26 1.84 4.68
N MET A 100 -14.49 1.98 5.98
CA MET A 100 -14.07 3.18 6.71
C MET A 100 -12.57 3.24 6.94
N GLY A 101 -11.91 2.10 7.16
CA GLY A 101 -10.44 2.03 7.16
C GLY A 101 -9.83 2.50 5.84
N ALA A 102 -10.38 2.06 4.70
CA ALA A 102 -9.93 2.51 3.38
C ALA A 102 -10.18 4.02 3.17
N ALA A 103 -11.37 4.50 3.54
CA ALA A 103 -11.72 5.91 3.44
C ALA A 103 -10.84 6.80 4.35
N LEU A 104 -10.43 6.32 5.53
CA LEU A 104 -9.53 7.03 6.43
C LEU A 104 -8.16 7.25 5.78
N VAL A 105 -7.59 6.22 5.14
CA VAL A 105 -6.30 6.33 4.45
C VAL A 105 -6.37 7.37 3.33
N LEU A 106 -7.39 7.27 2.47
CA LEU A 106 -7.56 8.17 1.33
C LEU A 106 -7.89 9.61 1.76
N THR A 107 -8.73 9.77 2.79
CA THR A 107 -9.06 11.08 3.38
C THR A 107 -7.86 11.72 4.05
N THR A 108 -6.99 10.94 4.70
CA THR A 108 -5.74 11.47 5.29
C THR A 108 -4.84 12.05 4.20
N ALA A 109 -4.65 11.30 3.11
CA ALA A 109 -3.87 11.76 1.97
C ALA A 109 -4.49 13.02 1.33
N ALA A 110 -5.81 13.02 1.11
CA ALA A 110 -6.53 14.15 0.51
C ALA A 110 -6.55 15.39 1.42
N ALA A 111 -6.85 15.26 2.71
CA ALA A 111 -6.86 16.36 3.67
C ALA A 111 -5.48 17.00 3.81
N THR A 112 -4.43 16.19 3.88
CA THR A 112 -3.04 16.66 3.95
C THR A 112 -2.65 17.38 2.67
N THR A 113 -3.02 16.85 1.51
CA THR A 113 -2.77 17.49 0.21
C THR A 113 -3.54 18.81 0.09
N LEU A 114 -4.79 18.86 0.54
CA LEU A 114 -5.61 20.08 0.51
C LEU A 114 -5.08 21.16 1.47
N GLY A 115 -4.56 20.74 2.63
CA GLY A 115 -3.98 21.62 3.65
C GLY A 115 -2.60 22.17 3.27
N LEU A 116 -1.72 21.31 2.76
CA LEU A 116 -0.31 21.63 2.47
C LEU A 116 -0.06 22.00 0.99
N GLY A 117 -1.03 21.79 0.10
CA GLY A 117 -0.92 22.02 -1.33
C GLY A 117 -0.28 20.87 -2.13
N ALA A 118 0.36 19.92 -1.46
CA ALA A 118 0.94 18.72 -2.04
C ALA A 118 1.01 17.60 -1.00
N LEU A 119 1.06 16.35 -1.45
CA LEU A 119 1.37 15.23 -0.56
C LEU A 119 2.87 15.28 -0.24
N PRO A 120 3.28 15.39 1.04
CA PRO A 120 4.69 15.50 1.42
C PRO A 120 5.41 14.15 1.29
N ARG A 121 5.67 13.70 0.06
CA ARG A 121 6.30 12.40 -0.26
C ARG A 121 7.62 12.19 0.47
N ARG A 122 8.36 13.29 0.71
CA ARG A 122 9.61 13.30 1.47
C ARG A 122 9.48 12.77 2.90
N TRP A 123 8.29 12.85 3.52
CA TRP A 123 8.06 12.28 4.86
C TRP A 123 8.22 10.76 4.88
N PHE A 124 7.94 10.08 3.78
CA PHE A 124 8.12 8.63 3.65
C PHE A 124 9.60 8.22 3.49
N THR A 125 10.48 9.17 3.22
CA THR A 125 11.93 8.95 3.04
C THR A 125 12.76 9.56 4.17
N VAL A 126 12.18 9.76 5.37
CA VAL A 126 12.89 10.24 6.57
C VAL A 126 13.28 9.07 7.49
N GLY A 127 14.35 9.23 8.26
CA GLY A 127 14.75 8.27 9.29
C GLY A 127 15.32 6.96 8.72
N PRO A 128 14.82 5.78 9.12
CA PRO A 128 15.35 4.48 8.68
C PRO A 128 15.13 4.21 7.18
N PHE A 129 14.29 5.01 6.52
CA PHE A 129 14.03 4.97 5.07
C PHE A 129 14.74 6.08 4.29
N SER A 130 15.59 6.88 4.94
CA SER A 130 16.40 7.88 4.25
C SER A 130 17.44 7.21 3.33
N PHE A 131 17.55 7.73 2.11
CA PHE A 131 18.55 7.26 1.15
C PHE A 131 19.95 7.62 1.65
N ARG A 132 20.71 6.60 2.05
CA ARG A 132 22.09 6.75 2.52
C ARG A 132 22.98 5.72 1.85
N PRO A 133 24.10 6.14 1.23
CA PRO A 133 25.07 5.19 0.69
C PRO A 133 25.56 4.24 1.78
N ALA A 134 25.65 2.94 1.45
CA ALA A 134 26.22 1.97 2.38
C ALA A 134 27.63 2.39 2.85
N PRO A 135 28.00 2.21 4.13
CA PRO A 135 29.37 2.43 4.60
C PRO A 135 30.37 1.52 3.87
N ALA A 136 31.64 1.91 3.80
CA ALA A 136 32.65 1.12 3.09
C ALA A 136 32.94 -0.13 3.93
N ARG A 137 32.34 -1.26 3.56
CA ARG A 137 32.45 -2.54 4.26
C ARG A 137 32.80 -3.66 3.29
N SER A 138 33.27 -4.78 3.85
CA SER A 138 33.59 -5.98 3.09
C SER A 138 32.32 -6.59 2.45
N PRO A 139 32.42 -7.21 1.26
CA PRO A 139 31.28 -7.82 0.58
C PRO A 139 30.53 -8.86 1.43
N ARG A 140 31.26 -9.65 2.23
CA ARG A 140 30.67 -10.63 3.16
C ARG A 140 29.78 -9.98 4.22
N SER A 141 30.21 -8.84 4.77
CA SER A 141 29.42 -8.09 5.77
C SER A 141 28.13 -7.52 5.17
N ASN A 142 28.20 -6.98 3.94
CA ASN A 142 27.03 -6.50 3.23
C ASN A 142 26.05 -7.63 2.90
N LEU A 143 26.56 -8.81 2.53
CA LEU A 143 25.75 -9.99 2.25
C LEU A 143 25.02 -10.48 3.50
N VAL A 144 25.74 -10.71 4.62
CA VAL A 144 25.13 -11.20 5.87
C VAL A 144 24.04 -10.25 6.36
N ARG A 145 24.29 -8.94 6.32
CA ARG A 145 23.29 -7.94 6.73
C ARG A 145 22.09 -7.90 5.80
N SER A 146 22.31 -7.99 4.48
CA SER A 146 21.21 -8.03 3.51
C SER A 146 20.36 -9.28 3.68
N LEU A 147 20.96 -10.44 3.96
CA LEU A 147 20.24 -11.69 4.24
C LEU A 147 19.48 -11.62 5.57
N ALA A 148 20.11 -11.16 6.65
CA ALA A 148 19.44 -10.98 7.94
C ALA A 148 18.25 -10.03 7.81
N GLN A 149 18.41 -8.95 7.05
CA GLN A 149 17.33 -8.00 6.82
C GLN A 149 16.23 -8.55 5.92
N LEU A 150 16.60 -9.34 4.91
CA LEU A 150 15.63 -10.07 4.09
C LEU A 150 14.76 -10.97 4.98
N VAL A 151 15.36 -11.73 5.90
CA VAL A 151 14.63 -12.58 6.84
C VAL A 151 13.69 -11.77 7.72
N VAL A 152 14.14 -10.65 8.31
CA VAL A 152 13.27 -9.80 9.14
C VAL A 152 12.10 -9.24 8.33
N PHE A 153 12.37 -8.68 7.15
CA PHE A 153 11.32 -8.13 6.29
C PHE A 153 10.35 -9.22 5.82
N TRP A 154 10.86 -10.38 5.40
CA TRP A 154 10.02 -11.47 4.92
C TRP A 154 9.18 -12.07 6.03
N THR A 155 9.73 -12.28 7.22
CA THR A 155 8.93 -12.74 8.36
C THR A 155 7.86 -11.73 8.73
N ALA A 156 8.17 -10.44 8.75
CA ALA A 156 7.16 -9.42 9.06
C ALA A 156 6.07 -9.32 7.97
N PHE A 157 6.44 -9.25 6.69
CA PHE A 157 5.51 -9.00 5.58
C PHE A 157 4.83 -10.24 5.02
N PHE A 158 5.46 -11.42 5.09
CA PHE A 158 4.92 -12.67 4.52
C PHE A 158 4.43 -13.66 5.57
N LEU A 159 4.60 -13.36 6.86
CA LEU A 159 3.99 -14.13 7.95
C LEU A 159 3.20 -13.24 8.90
N GLY A 160 3.83 -12.22 9.49
CA GLY A 160 3.17 -11.37 10.50
C GLY A 160 1.94 -10.64 9.96
N LEU A 161 2.11 -9.84 8.91
CA LEU A 161 1.01 -9.07 8.31
C LEU A 161 -0.12 -9.99 7.77
N PRO A 162 0.16 -11.06 7.01
CA PRO A 162 -0.87 -11.99 6.55
C PRO A 162 -1.64 -12.67 7.66
N VAL A 163 -0.97 -13.10 8.74
CA VAL A 163 -1.65 -13.68 9.91
C VAL A 163 -2.61 -12.66 10.51
N VAL A 164 -2.16 -11.42 10.74
CA VAL A 164 -3.02 -10.36 11.26
C VAL A 164 -4.21 -10.11 10.35
N LEU A 165 -3.98 -9.99 9.03
CA LEU A 165 -5.06 -9.72 8.07
C LEU A 165 -6.05 -10.88 7.96
N ALA A 166 -5.58 -12.13 7.95
CA ALA A 166 -6.44 -13.31 7.96
C ALA A 166 -7.26 -13.40 9.25
N THR A 167 -6.66 -13.10 10.40
CA THR A 167 -7.39 -13.03 11.69
C THR A 167 -8.42 -11.89 11.69
N VAL A 168 -8.12 -10.74 11.08
CA VAL A 168 -9.09 -9.65 10.92
C VAL A 168 -10.22 -10.05 10.00
N GLU A 169 -9.94 -10.73 8.88
CA GLU A 169 -10.97 -11.20 7.94
C GLU A 169 -11.94 -12.19 8.60
N ASP A 170 -11.42 -13.20 9.29
CA ASP A 170 -12.22 -14.18 10.05
C ASP A 170 -13.04 -13.44 11.12
N ARG A 171 -12.39 -12.58 11.92
CA ARG A 171 -13.07 -11.85 12.98
C ARG A 171 -14.19 -10.94 12.46
N PHE A 172 -14.01 -10.36 11.27
CA PHE A 172 -14.94 -9.40 10.68
C PHE A 172 -15.98 -10.09 9.77
N GLY A 173 -15.93 -11.41 9.61
CA GLY A 173 -16.84 -12.15 8.72
C GLY A 173 -16.67 -11.78 7.24
N LEU A 174 -15.44 -11.50 6.81
CA LEU A 174 -15.10 -11.05 5.46
C LEU A 174 -14.61 -12.18 4.54
N GLU A 175 -14.77 -13.43 4.95
CA GLU A 175 -14.20 -14.57 4.24
C GLU A 175 -14.80 -14.76 2.84
N LEU A 176 -13.93 -14.99 1.85
CA LEU A 176 -14.32 -15.34 0.49
C LEU A 176 -13.97 -16.79 0.20
N ALA A 177 -14.97 -17.67 0.23
CA ALA A 177 -14.82 -19.12 -0.02
C ALA A 177 -14.12 -19.46 -1.36
N ALA A 178 -14.11 -18.54 -2.32
CA ALA A 178 -13.44 -18.70 -3.61
C ALA A 178 -11.91 -18.86 -3.49
N LEU A 179 -11.27 -18.32 -2.45
CA LEU A 179 -9.83 -18.37 -2.24
C LEU A 179 -9.37 -19.57 -1.39
N ASP A 180 -10.28 -20.23 -0.67
CA ASP A 180 -9.98 -21.42 0.13
C ASP A 180 -9.89 -22.73 -0.69
N ARG A 181 -9.72 -22.61 -2.02
CA ARG A 181 -9.58 -23.76 -2.91
C ARG A 181 -8.13 -24.21 -2.94
N ARG A 182 -7.89 -25.52 -2.85
CA ARG A 182 -6.55 -26.13 -3.02
C ARG A 182 -5.79 -25.62 -4.24
N GLY A 183 -6.50 -25.35 -5.35
CA GLY A 183 -5.90 -24.77 -6.55
C GLY A 183 -5.28 -23.38 -6.32
N ALA A 184 -5.96 -22.51 -5.57
CA ALA A 184 -5.43 -21.20 -5.20
C ALA A 184 -4.19 -21.32 -4.31
N GLN A 185 -4.20 -22.22 -3.34
CA GLN A 185 -3.05 -22.47 -2.46
C GLN A 185 -1.83 -23.00 -3.24
N VAL A 186 -2.02 -23.92 -4.20
CA VAL A 186 -0.93 -24.42 -5.05
C VAL A 186 -0.34 -23.30 -5.91
N VAL A 187 -1.18 -22.46 -6.53
CA VAL A 187 -0.72 -21.29 -7.29
C VAL A 187 0.02 -20.31 -6.36
N GLY A 188 -0.51 -20.08 -5.16
CA GLY A 188 0.11 -19.23 -4.14
C GLY A 188 1.50 -19.72 -3.72
N ALA A 189 1.65 -21.02 -3.45
CA ALA A 189 2.93 -21.65 -3.15
C ALA A 189 3.93 -21.49 -4.31
N ALA A 190 3.48 -21.74 -5.54
CA ALA A 190 4.30 -21.61 -6.73
C ALA A 190 4.80 -20.16 -6.93
N LEU A 191 3.92 -19.18 -6.76
CA LEU A 191 4.28 -17.75 -6.80
C LEU A 191 5.29 -17.41 -5.70
N LEU A 192 5.01 -17.80 -4.45
CA LEU A 192 5.91 -17.50 -3.34
C LEU A 192 7.31 -18.07 -3.59
N VAL A 193 7.43 -19.33 -4.02
CA VAL A 193 8.73 -19.97 -4.28
C VAL A 193 9.45 -19.32 -5.46
N ALA A 194 8.76 -19.14 -6.59
CA ALA A 194 9.36 -18.58 -7.80
C ALA A 194 9.88 -17.15 -7.57
N PHE A 195 9.06 -16.29 -6.96
CA PHE A 195 9.42 -14.89 -6.74
C PHE A 195 10.35 -14.71 -5.53
N SER A 196 10.41 -15.66 -4.59
CA SER A 196 11.49 -15.73 -3.60
C SER A 196 12.85 -15.93 -4.26
N GLY A 197 12.91 -16.78 -5.31
CA GLY A 197 14.10 -16.95 -6.13
C GLY A 197 14.53 -15.65 -6.80
N LEU A 198 13.58 -14.91 -7.39
CA LEU A 198 13.84 -13.60 -8.00
C LEU A 198 14.33 -12.56 -6.97
N GLY A 199 13.70 -12.50 -5.80
CA GLY A 199 14.10 -11.61 -4.71
C GLY A 199 15.52 -11.91 -4.22
N LEU A 200 15.86 -13.19 -4.04
CA LEU A 200 17.19 -13.61 -3.63
C LEU A 200 18.24 -13.29 -4.71
N TRP A 201 17.95 -13.54 -5.99
CA TRP A 201 18.84 -13.18 -7.10
C TRP A 201 19.08 -11.67 -7.16
N SER A 202 18.04 -10.86 -6.96
CA SER A 202 18.14 -9.40 -6.91
C SER A 202 19.01 -8.92 -5.75
N CYS A 203 18.80 -9.49 -4.55
CA CYS A 203 19.60 -9.20 -3.36
C CYS A 203 21.09 -9.55 -3.57
N LEU A 204 21.37 -10.71 -4.17
CA LEU A 204 22.73 -11.13 -4.50
C LEU A 204 23.38 -10.20 -5.53
N ALA A 205 22.66 -9.83 -6.60
CA ALA A 205 23.16 -8.90 -7.61
C ALA A 205 23.53 -7.55 -6.99
N MET A 206 22.67 -6.97 -6.14
CA MET A 206 22.96 -5.73 -5.45
C MET A 206 24.12 -5.85 -4.45
N SER A 207 24.16 -6.91 -3.66
CA SER A 207 25.19 -7.11 -2.63
C SER A 207 26.58 -7.33 -3.24
N LEU A 208 26.66 -8.11 -4.32
CA LEU A 208 27.93 -8.51 -4.93
C LEU A 208 28.46 -7.50 -5.96
N ARG A 209 27.57 -6.78 -6.65
CA ARG A 209 27.94 -5.89 -7.76
C ARG A 209 27.69 -4.42 -7.48
N GLY A 210 26.75 -4.11 -6.59
CA GLY A 210 26.39 -2.75 -6.20
C GLY A 210 27.20 -2.16 -5.04
N ALA A 211 27.96 -2.98 -4.31
CA ALA A 211 28.70 -2.58 -3.11
C ALA A 211 27.83 -1.86 -2.05
N GLY A 212 26.59 -2.32 -1.90
CA GLY A 212 25.62 -1.87 -0.90
C GLY A 212 24.52 -2.90 -0.74
N THR A 213 23.40 -2.52 -0.13
CA THR A 213 22.25 -3.40 0.10
C THR A 213 21.04 -2.89 -0.69
N PRO A 214 20.00 -3.74 -0.85
CA PRO A 214 18.75 -3.34 -1.51
C PRO A 214 17.90 -2.30 -0.77
N LEU A 215 18.38 -1.73 0.34
CA LEU A 215 17.56 -0.85 1.17
C LEU A 215 17.92 0.61 0.99
N PRO A 216 16.93 1.51 1.10
CA PRO A 216 17.16 2.95 1.07
C PRO A 216 18.25 3.39 2.05
N SER A 217 18.28 2.85 3.28
CA SER A 217 19.26 3.24 4.31
C SER A 217 20.68 2.70 4.10
N SER A 218 20.93 1.92 3.05
CA SER A 218 22.27 1.41 2.71
C SER A 218 22.38 1.14 1.20
N THR A 219 22.06 2.14 0.38
CA THR A 219 21.96 1.98 -1.07
C THR A 219 23.27 1.51 -1.73
N ALA A 220 23.12 0.78 -2.83
CA ALA A 220 24.22 0.40 -3.72
C ALA A 220 24.99 1.63 -4.19
N ARG A 221 26.32 1.60 -4.09
CA ARG A 221 27.23 2.69 -4.51
C ARG A 221 27.43 2.76 -6.01
N ARG A 222 27.16 1.66 -6.71
CA ARG A 222 27.24 1.55 -8.17
C ARG A 222 25.86 1.27 -8.73
N LEU A 223 25.58 1.77 -9.92
CA LEU A 223 24.37 1.43 -10.66
C LEU A 223 24.41 -0.07 -11.02
N VAL A 224 23.43 -0.83 -10.55
CA VAL A 224 23.37 -2.29 -10.76
C VAL A 224 22.45 -2.57 -11.93
N VAL A 225 23.04 -3.07 -13.01
CA VAL A 225 22.36 -3.36 -14.30
C VAL A 225 22.57 -4.82 -14.73
N VAL A 226 22.87 -5.69 -13.77
CA VAL A 226 23.23 -7.09 -13.99
C VAL A 226 22.27 -8.04 -13.29
N GLY A 227 22.25 -9.30 -13.71
CA GLY A 227 21.29 -10.27 -13.17
C GLY A 227 19.86 -9.90 -13.57
N PRO A 228 18.88 -9.88 -12.64
CA PRO A 228 17.50 -9.57 -12.98
C PRO A 228 17.31 -8.09 -13.40
N TYR A 229 18.21 -7.20 -12.97
CA TYR A 229 18.17 -5.77 -13.31
C TYR A 229 18.35 -5.48 -14.82
N ARG A 230 18.90 -6.42 -15.60
CA ARG A 230 18.99 -6.26 -17.06
C ARG A 230 17.65 -6.43 -17.79
N HIS A 231 16.65 -6.97 -17.10
CA HIS A 231 15.32 -7.27 -17.66
C HIS A 231 14.25 -6.30 -17.13
N VAL A 232 14.34 -5.92 -15.86
CA VAL A 232 13.37 -5.02 -15.21
C VAL A 232 14.11 -4.15 -14.20
N ARG A 233 13.75 -2.87 -14.05
CA ARG A 233 14.51 -1.97 -13.17
C ARG A 233 14.29 -2.25 -11.69
N ASN A 234 13.09 -2.70 -11.32
CA ASN A 234 12.79 -3.03 -9.94
C ASN A 234 12.29 -4.49 -9.77
N PRO A 235 13.17 -5.49 -9.96
CA PRO A 235 12.81 -6.89 -9.81
C PRO A 235 12.42 -7.24 -8.36
N MET A 236 12.87 -6.45 -7.37
CA MET A 236 12.50 -6.65 -5.98
C MET A 236 11.08 -6.19 -5.66
N ALA A 237 10.64 -5.06 -6.24
CA ALA A 237 9.24 -4.64 -6.14
C ALA A 237 8.32 -5.66 -6.81
N VAL A 238 8.69 -6.14 -8.00
CA VAL A 238 7.96 -7.22 -8.70
C VAL A 238 7.89 -8.48 -7.84
N ALA A 239 9.03 -8.91 -7.29
CA ALA A 239 9.08 -10.08 -6.40
C ALA A 239 8.20 -9.89 -5.16
N GLY A 240 8.32 -8.76 -4.46
CA GLY A 240 7.55 -8.48 -3.25
C GLY A 240 6.04 -8.49 -3.48
N VAL A 241 5.57 -7.86 -4.57
CA VAL A 241 4.14 -7.84 -4.92
C VAL A 241 3.65 -9.26 -5.23
N ALA A 242 4.37 -10.01 -6.07
CA ALA A 242 3.97 -11.36 -6.44
C ALA A 242 4.05 -12.36 -5.27
N GLN A 243 5.03 -12.22 -4.38
CA GLN A 243 5.12 -12.98 -3.13
C GLN A 243 3.94 -12.67 -2.22
N SER A 244 3.60 -11.39 -2.00
CA SER A 244 2.45 -11.00 -1.18
C SER A 244 1.12 -11.53 -1.74
N ILE A 245 0.94 -11.50 -3.07
CA ILE A 245 -0.23 -12.11 -3.72
C ILE A 245 -0.23 -13.63 -3.47
N GLY A 246 0.92 -14.29 -3.67
CA GLY A 246 1.04 -15.72 -3.43
C GLY A 246 0.73 -16.12 -1.97
N VAL A 247 1.15 -15.30 -1.02
CA VAL A 247 0.83 -15.47 0.41
C VAL A 247 -0.66 -15.26 0.67
N GLY A 248 -1.29 -14.26 0.07
CA GLY A 248 -2.75 -14.08 0.18
C GLY A 248 -3.51 -15.31 -0.32
N LEU A 249 -3.09 -15.89 -1.45
CA LEU A 249 -3.68 -17.13 -1.96
C LEU A 249 -3.42 -18.36 -1.06
N LEU A 250 -2.25 -18.43 -0.41
CA LEU A 250 -1.92 -19.50 0.54
C LEU A 250 -2.78 -19.45 1.80
N PHE A 251 -3.02 -18.24 2.32
CA PHE A 251 -3.84 -18.01 3.51
C PHE A 251 -5.34 -17.96 3.19
N GLY A 252 -5.75 -18.03 1.92
CA GLY A 252 -7.14 -17.82 1.52
C GLY A 252 -7.63 -16.38 1.73
N SER A 253 -6.71 -15.43 1.93
CA SER A 253 -6.98 -14.06 2.31
C SER A 253 -6.99 -13.12 1.11
N TRP A 254 -8.16 -12.56 0.78
CA TRP A 254 -8.27 -11.59 -0.31
C TRP A 254 -7.78 -10.21 0.11
N LEU A 255 -7.89 -9.88 1.39
CA LEU A 255 -7.42 -8.62 1.95
C LEU A 255 -5.90 -8.53 1.84
N VAL A 256 -5.16 -9.62 2.05
CA VAL A 256 -3.71 -9.67 1.78
C VAL A 256 -3.41 -9.37 0.31
N VAL A 257 -4.18 -9.94 -0.63
CA VAL A 257 -4.02 -9.67 -2.07
C VAL A 257 -4.30 -8.20 -2.39
N VAL A 258 -5.39 -7.63 -1.86
CA VAL A 258 -5.75 -6.22 -2.06
C VAL A 258 -4.69 -5.29 -1.44
N CYS A 259 -4.20 -5.60 -0.23
CA CYS A 259 -3.11 -4.87 0.40
C CYS A 259 -1.81 -4.93 -0.42
N ALA A 260 -1.50 -6.08 -1.05
CA ALA A 260 -0.36 -6.21 -1.95
C ALA A 260 -0.47 -5.29 -3.17
N LEU A 261 -1.64 -5.29 -3.83
CA LEU A 261 -1.91 -4.44 -5.00
C LEU A 261 -1.92 -2.95 -4.63
N ALA A 262 -2.57 -2.59 -3.53
CA ALA A 262 -2.58 -1.22 -3.00
C ALA A 262 -1.15 -0.77 -2.65
N GLY A 263 -0.35 -1.65 -2.02
CA GLY A 263 1.06 -1.41 -1.74
C GLY A 263 1.89 -1.16 -2.99
N ALA A 264 1.63 -1.89 -4.08
CA ALA A 264 2.28 -1.68 -5.37
C ALA A 264 1.98 -0.28 -5.94
N VAL A 265 0.71 0.14 -5.89
CA VAL A 265 0.29 1.48 -6.33
C VAL A 265 0.92 2.57 -5.47
N VAL A 266 0.90 2.42 -4.13
CA VAL A 266 1.54 3.37 -3.21
C VAL A 266 3.04 3.46 -3.49
N TRP A 267 3.70 2.33 -3.68
CA TRP A 267 5.13 2.31 -3.99
C TRP A 267 5.43 3.03 -5.31
N ASP A 268 4.67 2.76 -6.38
CA ASP A 268 4.87 3.41 -7.70
C ASP A 268 4.62 4.92 -7.66
N GLN A 269 3.63 5.37 -6.90
CA GLN A 269 3.25 6.78 -6.84
C GLN A 269 4.08 7.60 -5.84
N VAL A 270 4.52 6.99 -4.75
CA VAL A 270 5.16 7.70 -3.63
C VAL A 270 6.65 7.42 -3.54
N ILE A 271 7.05 6.15 -3.58
CA ILE A 271 8.43 5.73 -3.30
C ILE A 271 9.30 5.80 -4.56
N ARG A 272 8.82 5.22 -5.65
CA ARG A 272 9.54 5.17 -6.92
C ARG A 272 10.02 6.54 -7.42
N PRO A 273 9.21 7.63 -7.38
CA PRO A 273 9.69 8.92 -7.87
C PRO A 273 10.85 9.50 -7.04
N GLU A 274 10.89 9.23 -5.73
CA GLU A 274 12.01 9.65 -4.89
C GLU A 274 13.24 8.76 -5.12
N GLU A 275 13.05 7.45 -5.32
CA GLU A 275 14.13 6.53 -5.69
C GLU A 275 14.77 6.91 -7.03
N GLU A 276 13.95 7.17 -8.07
CA GLU A 276 14.46 7.57 -9.38
C GLU A 276 15.15 8.95 -9.35
N ARG A 277 14.72 9.86 -8.47
CA ARG A 277 15.41 11.13 -8.22
C ARG A 277 16.77 10.94 -7.56
N ASP A 278 16.88 10.08 -6.54
CA ASP A 278 18.17 9.73 -5.92
C ASP A 278 19.12 9.12 -6.95
N LEU A 279 18.63 8.16 -7.74
CA LEU A 279 19.41 7.50 -8.78
C LEU A 279 19.88 8.48 -9.86
N ALA A 280 19.01 9.39 -10.31
CA ALA A 280 19.38 10.44 -11.27
C ALA A 280 20.43 11.40 -10.70
N ALA A 281 20.29 11.82 -9.44
CA ALA A 281 21.25 12.71 -8.79
C ALA A 281 22.64 12.07 -8.64
N ARG A 282 22.71 10.75 -8.47
CA ARG A 282 23.95 10.02 -8.18
C ARG A 282 24.64 9.46 -9.42
N PHE A 283 23.88 9.05 -10.43
CA PHE A 283 24.39 8.35 -11.60
C PHE A 283 24.16 9.10 -12.93
N GLY A 284 23.41 10.20 -12.92
CA GLY A 284 23.25 11.09 -14.08
C GLY A 284 22.82 10.34 -15.36
N ASP A 285 23.56 10.58 -16.44
CA ASP A 285 23.26 10.06 -17.79
C ASP A 285 23.28 8.53 -17.87
N ASP A 286 24.08 7.85 -17.04
CA ASP A 286 24.12 6.38 -17.01
C ASP A 286 22.77 5.82 -16.55
N PHE A 287 22.16 6.46 -15.55
CA PHE A 287 20.82 6.09 -15.10
C PHE A 287 19.76 6.51 -16.12
N ALA A 288 19.90 7.66 -16.79
CA ALA A 288 18.97 8.06 -17.85
C ALA A 288 18.93 7.02 -18.98
N ARG A 289 20.09 6.59 -19.50
CA ARG A 289 20.17 5.54 -20.54
C ARG A 289 19.55 4.22 -20.09
N TYR A 290 19.82 3.81 -18.85
CA TYR A 290 19.25 2.59 -18.29
C TYR A 290 17.73 2.70 -18.11
N ARG A 291 17.23 3.83 -17.60
CA ARG A 291 15.81 4.11 -17.41
C ARG A 291 15.05 4.06 -18.73
N ASP A 292 15.61 4.66 -19.78
CA ASP A 292 14.95 4.72 -21.08
C ASP A 292 14.97 3.35 -21.80
N ALA A 293 15.92 2.47 -21.45
CA ALA A 293 16.05 1.15 -22.04
C ALA A 293 15.34 0.03 -21.28
N VAL A 294 15.10 0.15 -19.98
CA VAL A 294 14.55 -0.94 -19.14
C VAL A 294 13.34 -0.43 -18.38
N ASP A 295 12.21 -1.15 -18.48
CA ASP A 295 10.97 -0.79 -17.80
C ASP A 295 11.02 -1.06 -16.29
N CYS A 296 10.21 -0.33 -15.51
CA CYS A 296 10.20 -0.46 -14.06
C CYS A 296 9.55 -1.77 -13.57
N TRP A 297 8.45 -2.18 -14.22
CA TRP A 297 7.59 -3.28 -13.78
C TRP A 297 7.54 -4.44 -14.76
N VAL A 298 7.66 -4.17 -16.06
CA VAL A 298 7.51 -5.18 -17.11
C VAL A 298 8.89 -5.70 -17.51
N PRO A 299 9.15 -7.01 -17.40
CA PRO A 299 10.45 -7.56 -17.79
C PRO A 299 10.60 -7.60 -19.32
N ARG A 300 11.78 -7.20 -19.80
CA ARG A 300 12.21 -7.40 -21.19
C ARG A 300 12.64 -8.84 -21.43
N LEU A 301 12.26 -9.40 -22.57
CA LEU A 301 12.68 -10.75 -22.98
C LEU A 301 14.18 -10.82 -23.29
N SER A 302 14.71 -9.77 -23.91
CA SER A 302 16.15 -9.59 -24.15
C SER A 302 16.82 -8.84 -23.01
N ALA A 303 18.01 -9.26 -22.60
CA ALA A 303 18.84 -8.49 -21.68
C ALA A 303 19.30 -7.16 -22.31
N TRP A 304 19.36 -6.09 -21.51
CA TRP A 304 20.03 -4.83 -21.84
C TRP A 304 21.56 -4.97 -21.82
#